data_AF-A0A6B3KJ67-F1
#
_entry.id   AF-A0A6B3KJ67-F1
#
_cell.length_a   1.000
_cell.length_b   1.000
_cell.length_c   1.000
_cell.angle_alpha   90.00
_cell.angle_beta   90.00
_cell.angle_gamma   90.00
#
_symmetry.space_group_name_H-M   'P 1'
#
loop_
_entity.id
_entity.type
_entity.pdbx_description
1 polymer ?
#
loop_
_entity_poly.entity_id
_entity_poly.type
_entity_poly.pdbx_seq_one_letter_code
_entity_poly.pdbx_strand_id
1 'polypeptide(L)'
;MSAVAANLVGITGIARRLVQDGALDEASARTAMDQAAAAKVPLPQWFSEKKLVSASQLAAANAVEFGMPLLDVSAFDASQNAVKLVSEELLQKHQVLPLFKR
;
A
#
# COMPACT_ATOMS: atom_id res chain seq x y z
N MET A 1 -0.85 7.12 -26.80
CA MET A 1 -0.93 8.39 -26.04
C MET A 1 0.41 8.58 -25.37
N SER A 2 1.13 9.64 -25.70
CA SER A 2 2.47 9.90 -25.15
C SER A 2 2.32 10.24 -23.68
N ALA A 3 2.78 9.37 -22.78
CA ALA A 3 2.87 9.72 -21.37
C ALA A 3 3.86 10.88 -21.26
N VAL A 4 3.38 12.06 -20.85
CA VAL A 4 4.25 13.15 -20.42
C VAL A 4 5.07 12.58 -19.26
N ALA A 5 6.39 12.51 -19.41
CA ALA A 5 7.26 11.97 -18.38
C ALA A 5 7.09 12.82 -17.12
N ALA A 6 6.47 12.26 -16.08
CA ALA A 6 6.32 12.92 -14.79
C ALA A 6 7.71 13.26 -14.23
N ASN A 7 7.87 14.46 -13.67
CA ASN A 7 9.12 14.85 -13.03
C ASN A 7 9.20 14.21 -11.64
N LEU A 8 9.81 13.04 -11.58
CA LEU A 8 9.89 12.26 -10.35
C LEU A 8 11.02 12.69 -9.40
N VAL A 9 11.72 13.80 -9.67
CA VAL A 9 12.80 14.28 -8.80
C VAL A 9 12.22 14.64 -7.43
N GLY A 10 12.72 13.96 -6.40
CA GLY A 10 12.25 14.08 -5.01
C GLY A 10 11.05 13.21 -4.64
N ILE A 11 10.41 12.54 -5.61
CA ILE A 11 9.36 11.54 -5.33
C ILE A 11 10.00 10.16 -5.28
N THR A 12 9.90 9.49 -4.14
CA THR A 12 10.58 8.22 -3.87
C THR A 12 9.62 7.15 -3.36
N GLY A 13 10.07 5.89 -3.39
CA GLY A 13 9.32 4.75 -2.87
C GLY A 13 7.96 4.56 -3.56
N ILE A 14 6.98 4.15 -2.75
CA ILE A 14 5.62 3.83 -3.20
C ILE A 14 4.94 5.00 -3.92
N ALA A 15 5.20 6.25 -3.51
CA ALA A 15 4.63 7.41 -4.20
C ALA A 15 5.12 7.51 -5.65
N ARG A 16 6.40 7.21 -5.88
CA ARG A 16 6.97 7.18 -7.22
C ARG A 16 6.29 6.11 -8.07
N ARG A 17 6.09 4.93 -7.48
CA ARG A 17 5.44 3.81 -8.15
C ARG A 17 3.99 4.14 -8.54
N LEU A 18 3.23 4.74 -7.62
CA LEU A 18 1.85 5.17 -7.88
C LEU A 18 1.76 6.21 -9.01
N VAL A 19 2.72 7.13 -9.09
CA VAL A 19 2.78 8.11 -10.20
C VAL A 19 3.13 7.44 -11.53
N GLN A 20 4.08 6.51 -11.52
CA GLN A 20 4.45 5.76 -12.74
C GLN A 20 3.31 4.88 -13.26
N ASP A 21 2.51 4.31 -12.36
CA ASP A 21 1.33 3.50 -12.70
C ASP A 21 0.12 4.37 -13.09
N GLY A 22 0.22 5.69 -13.02
CA GLY A 22 -0.87 6.63 -13.30
C GLY A 22 -2.01 6.60 -12.26
N ALA A 23 -1.78 5.96 -11.11
CA ALA A 23 -2.73 5.90 -10.00
C ALA A 23 -2.79 7.21 -9.20
N LEU A 24 -1.73 8.02 -9.27
CA LEU A 24 -1.62 9.31 -8.60
C LEU A 24 -0.89 10.29 -9.52
N ASP A 25 -1.27 11.57 -9.53
CA ASP A 25 -0.51 12.58 -10.26
C ASP A 25 0.69 13.10 -9.44
N GLU A 26 1.64 13.76 -10.11
CA GLU A 26 2.86 14.27 -9.48
C GLU A 26 2.58 15.29 -8.37
N ALA A 27 1.62 16.20 -8.59
CA ALA A 27 1.32 17.28 -7.64
C ALA A 27 0.65 16.73 -6.37
N SER A 28 -0.26 15.79 -6.53
CA SER A 28 -0.90 15.05 -5.44
C SER A 28 0.13 14.21 -4.67
N ALA A 29 1.07 13.56 -5.36
CA ALA A 29 2.14 12.79 -4.71
C ALA A 29 3.06 13.67 -3.84
N ARG A 30 3.50 14.82 -4.35
CA ARG A 30 4.32 15.77 -3.58
C ARG A 30 3.56 16.29 -2.37
N THR A 31 2.32 16.72 -2.58
CA THR A 31 1.46 17.22 -1.50
C THR A 31 1.24 16.15 -0.42
N ALA A 32 1.02 14.90 -0.82
CA ALA A 32 0.86 13.79 0.11
C ALA A 32 2.15 13.53 0.91
N MET A 33 3.32 13.59 0.28
CA MET A 33 4.61 13.45 0.97
C MET A 33 4.82 14.54 2.02
N ASP A 34 4.57 15.80 1.66
CA ASP A 34 4.72 16.94 2.57
C ASP A 34 3.75 16.87 3.75
N GLN A 35 2.48 16.55 3.47
CA GLN A 35 1.45 16.46 4.51
C GLN A 35 1.66 15.24 5.42
N ALA A 36 2.06 14.09 4.87
CA ALA A 36 2.39 12.91 5.67
C ALA A 36 3.60 13.16 6.58
N ALA A 37 4.63 13.84 6.05
CA ALA A 37 5.80 14.23 6.83
C ALA A 37 5.44 15.20 7.96
N ALA A 38 4.62 16.23 7.67
CA ALA A 38 4.14 17.18 8.66
C ALA A 38 3.28 16.51 9.75
N ALA A 39 2.42 15.56 9.36
CA ALA A 39 1.59 14.77 10.28
C ALA A 39 2.38 13.68 11.03
N LYS A 40 3.64 13.40 10.63
CA LYS A 40 4.48 12.29 11.13
C LYS A 40 3.80 10.92 10.98
N VAL A 41 3.05 10.74 9.90
CA VAL A 41 2.36 9.48 9.57
C VAL A 41 3.08 8.80 8.41
N PRO A 42 3.26 7.47 8.43
CA PRO A 42 3.81 6.75 7.29
C PRO A 42 3.01 7.01 6.00
N LEU A 43 3.71 7.20 4.89
CA LEU A 43 3.09 7.57 3.62
C LEU A 43 2.00 6.58 3.11
N PRO A 44 2.15 5.24 3.25
CA PRO A 44 1.10 4.29 2.87
C PRO A 44 -0.17 4.45 3.70
N GLN A 45 0.00 4.72 5.00
CA GLN A 45 -1.11 4.98 5.91
C GLN A 45 -1.82 6.27 5.51
N TRP A 46 -1.06 7.33 5.19
CA TRP A 46 -1.62 8.59 4.69
C TRP A 46 -2.46 8.39 3.41
N PHE A 47 -1.95 7.62 2.44
CA PHE A 47 -2.68 7.31 1.21
C PHE A 47 -4.01 6.60 1.46
N SER A 48 -4.02 5.62 2.38
CA SER A 48 -5.22 4.87 2.75
C SER A 48 -6.23 5.75 3.48
N GLU A 49 -5.81 6.51 4.49
CA GLU A 49 -6.68 7.37 5.30
C GLU A 49 -7.33 8.49 4.48
N LYS A 50 -6.56 9.11 3.57
CA LYS A 50 -7.05 10.17 2.70
C LYS A 50 -7.72 9.65 1.42
N LYS A 51 -7.76 8.33 1.22
CA LYS A 51 -8.35 7.67 0.05
C LYS A 51 -7.84 8.23 -1.28
N LEU A 52 -6.55 8.57 -1.33
CA LEU A 52 -5.91 9.16 -2.52
C LEU A 52 -5.73 8.13 -3.64
N VAL A 53 -5.64 6.85 -3.28
CA VAL A 53 -5.54 5.72 -4.19
C VAL A 53 -6.38 4.56 -3.67
N SER A 54 -6.75 3.62 -4.53
CA SER A 54 -7.49 2.43 -4.11
C SER A 54 -6.61 1.48 -3.29
N ALA A 55 -7.24 0.62 -2.48
CA ALA A 55 -6.52 -0.42 -1.73
C ALA A 55 -5.74 -1.37 -2.67
N SER A 56 -6.30 -1.70 -3.83
CA SER A 56 -5.64 -2.55 -4.82
C SER A 56 -4.43 -1.87 -5.47
N GLN A 57 -4.52 -0.58 -5.79
CA GLN A 57 -3.40 0.20 -6.32
C GLN A 57 -2.27 0.33 -5.30
N LEU A 58 -2.63 0.62 -4.03
CA LEU A 58 -1.65 0.72 -2.96
C LEU A 58 -0.95 -0.61 -2.71
N ALA A 59 -1.70 -1.72 -2.70
CA ALA A 59 -1.13 -3.05 -2.51
C ALA A 59 -0.24 -3.48 -3.69
N ALA A 60 -0.64 -3.19 -4.92
CA ALA A 60 0.17 -3.42 -6.12
C ALA A 60 1.47 -2.60 -6.11
N ALA A 61 1.40 -1.32 -5.73
CA ALA A 61 2.58 -0.48 -5.63
C ALA A 61 3.56 -0.97 -4.55
N ASN A 62 3.07 -1.41 -3.38
CA ASN A 62 3.90 -2.03 -2.34
C ASN A 62 4.55 -3.33 -2.81
N ALA A 63 3.77 -4.20 -3.47
CA ALA A 63 4.24 -5.47 -4.01
C ALA A 63 5.44 -5.28 -4.95
N VAL A 64 5.33 -4.34 -5.88
CA VAL A 64 6.39 -4.05 -6.84
C VAL A 64 7.58 -3.35 -6.18
N GLU A 65 7.35 -2.36 -5.32
CA GLU A 65 8.43 -1.57 -4.71
C GLU A 65 9.32 -2.40 -3.77
N PHE A 66 8.72 -3.34 -3.02
CA PHE A 66 9.44 -4.16 -2.04
C PHE A 66 9.66 -5.61 -2.48
N GLY A 67 9.29 -5.96 -3.71
CA GLY A 67 9.43 -7.33 -4.24
C GLY A 67 8.64 -8.38 -3.45
N MET A 68 7.49 -7.99 -2.89
CA MET A 68 6.64 -8.89 -2.11
C MET A 68 5.46 -9.40 -2.96
N PRO A 69 5.01 -10.65 -2.74
CA PRO A 69 3.85 -11.18 -3.44
C PRO A 69 2.58 -10.44 -3.02
N LEU A 70 1.66 -10.26 -3.97
CA LEU A 70 0.31 -9.75 -3.73
C LEU A 70 -0.68 -10.91 -3.75
N LEU A 71 -1.49 -11.03 -2.71
CA LEU A 71 -2.56 -12.02 -2.60
C LEU A 71 -3.91 -11.33 -2.61
N ASP A 72 -4.81 -11.78 -3.48
CA ASP A 72 -6.23 -11.43 -3.40
C ASP A 72 -6.89 -12.26 -2.29
N VAL A 73 -7.26 -11.59 -1.20
CA VAL A 73 -7.89 -12.23 -0.03
C VAL A 73 -9.27 -12.79 -0.39
N SER A 74 -9.96 -12.26 -1.41
CA SER A 74 -11.27 -12.77 -1.83
C SER A 74 -11.17 -14.16 -2.49
N ALA A 75 -10.00 -14.51 -3.03
CA ALA A 75 -9.74 -15.82 -3.61
C ALA A 75 -9.22 -16.85 -2.58
N PHE A 76 -8.98 -16.43 -1.34
CA PHE A 76 -8.41 -17.29 -0.31
C PHE A 76 -9.49 -18.12 0.42
N ASP A 77 -9.26 -19.43 0.55
CA ASP A 77 -10.12 -20.32 1.32
C ASP A 77 -9.93 -20.10 2.83
N ALA A 78 -10.89 -19.39 3.43
CA ALA A 78 -10.88 -19.07 4.85
C ALA A 78 -10.87 -20.32 5.76
N SER A 79 -11.26 -21.50 5.28
CA SER A 79 -11.21 -22.74 6.09
C SER A 79 -9.78 -23.18 6.42
N GLN A 80 -8.78 -22.75 5.63
CA GLN A 80 -7.38 -23.11 5.82
C GLN A 80 -6.61 -22.16 6.73
N ASN A 81 -7.25 -21.08 7.20
CA ASN A 81 -6.58 -20.04 7.96
C ASN A 81 -6.03 -20.53 9.31
N ALA A 82 -5.00 -19.86 9.80
CA ALA A 82 -4.35 -20.14 11.08
C ALA A 82 -4.74 -19.10 12.17
N VAL A 83 -5.86 -18.39 12.00
CA VAL A 83 -6.29 -17.27 12.86
C VAL A 83 -6.44 -17.72 14.31
N LYS A 84 -6.98 -18.92 14.56
CA LYS A 84 -7.20 -19.48 15.91
C LYS A 84 -5.93 -19.68 16.73
N LEU A 85 -4.76 -19.65 16.10
CA LEU A 85 -3.46 -19.87 16.75
C LEU A 85 -2.81 -18.58 17.23
N VAL A 86 -3.38 -17.42 16.91
CA VAL A 86 -2.87 -16.09 17.24
C VAL A 86 -3.96 -15.34 18.01
N SER A 87 -3.59 -14.61 19.05
CA SER A 87 -4.59 -13.82 19.80
C SER A 87 -5.16 -12.71 18.92
N GLU A 88 -6.46 -12.41 19.11
CA GLU A 88 -7.14 -11.35 18.37
C GLU A 88 -6.46 -9.99 18.55
N GLU A 89 -5.94 -9.72 19.75
CA GLU A 89 -5.16 -8.51 20.04
C GLU A 89 -3.95 -8.36 19.10
N LEU A 90 -3.19 -9.43 18.87
CA LEU A 90 -2.02 -9.39 17.98
C LEU A 90 -2.43 -9.23 16.52
N LEU A 91 -3.52 -9.88 16.10
CA LEU A 91 -4.04 -9.76 14.74
C LEU A 91 -4.45 -8.31 14.42
N GLN A 92 -5.21 -7.69 15.33
CA GLN A 92 -5.65 -6.30 15.21
C GLN A 92 -4.47 -5.34 15.24
N LYS A 93 -3.53 -5.52 16.19
CA LYS A 93 -2.37 -4.65 16.37
C LYS A 93 -1.42 -4.64 15.17
N HIS A 94 -1.18 -5.81 14.58
CA HIS A 94 -0.22 -5.96 13.48
C HIS A 94 -0.88 -5.96 12.10
N GLN A 95 -2.22 -5.92 12.04
CA GLN A 95 -2.99 -5.99 10.79
C GLN A 95 -2.57 -7.17 9.90
N VAL A 96 -2.44 -8.35 10.51
CA VAL A 96 -1.98 -9.58 9.84
C VAL A 96 -3.10 -10.60 9.69
N LEU A 97 -3.05 -11.39 8.61
CA LEU A 97 -3.92 -12.54 8.38
C LEU A 97 -3.06 -13.82 8.29
N PRO A 98 -3.06 -14.69 9.33
CA PRO A 98 -2.36 -15.97 9.27
C PRO A 98 -2.99 -16.91 8.24
N LEU A 99 -2.24 -17.19 7.16
CA LEU A 99 -2.74 -17.98 6.04
C LEU A 99 -2.78 -19.49 6.33
N PHE A 100 -1.74 -20.07 6.92
CA PHE A 100 -1.69 -21.49 7.26
C PHE A 100 -0.60 -21.78 8.29
N LYS A 101 -0.66 -22.96 8.91
CA LYS A 101 0.42 -23.52 9.76
C LYS A 101 0.97 -24.77 9.08
N ARG A 102 2.29 -24.85 8.95
CA ARG A 102 3.02 -26.04 8.48
C ARG A 102 3.17 -27.07 9.59
#